data_AF-A0A0M0KB09-F1
#
_entry.id   AF-A0A0M0KB09-F1
#
_cell.length_a   1.000
_cell.length_b   1.000
_cell.length_c   1.000
_cell.angle_alpha   90.00
_cell.angle_beta   90.00
_cell.angle_gamma   90.00
#
_symmetry.space_group_name_H-M   'P 1'
#
loop_
_entity.id
_entity.type
_entity.pdbx_description
1 polymer ?
#
loop_
_entity_poly.entity_id
_entity_poly.type
_entity_poly.pdbx_seq_one_letter_code
_entity_poly.pdbx_strand_id
1 'polypeptide(L)'
;METPAAATSSAPPLPARNLCNEGDWALMLPSDGERRLMRVRRGTKFSSGRQQVLMDPLVGAPFGANFRIEASGLVRDPRTVEEIMGSLNDAICAQPDASNAALVDDCTAQTMSEADIRRLKQKGTDGAAVVKAIAAASATFASKTAFSQDKYLRKKAKKHMPFLTLAKPTPRARASSSSRAPLAS
;
A
#
# COMPACT_ATOMS: atom_id res chain seq x y z
N MET A 1 -46.05 39.65 15.53
CA MET A 1 -44.58 39.71 15.63
C MET A 1 -44.12 38.33 16.06
N GLU A 2 -43.51 37.63 15.13
CA GLU A 2 -43.26 36.19 15.17
C GLU A 2 -42.11 35.81 16.10
N THR A 3 -42.33 34.72 16.83
CA THR A 3 -41.33 33.87 17.48
C THR A 3 -40.40 33.22 16.45
N PRO A 4 -39.06 33.26 16.60
CA PRO A 4 -38.20 32.41 15.80
C PRO A 4 -38.16 30.99 16.40
N ALA A 5 -38.77 30.05 15.67
CA ALA A 5 -38.66 28.63 15.90
C ALA A 5 -37.21 28.17 15.65
N ALA A 6 -36.61 27.56 16.68
CA ALA A 6 -35.33 26.88 16.58
C ALA A 6 -35.45 25.71 15.60
N ALA A 7 -34.92 25.89 14.40
CA ALA A 7 -34.74 24.81 13.43
C ALA A 7 -33.69 23.82 14.00
N THR A 8 -34.19 22.75 14.61
CA THR A 8 -33.40 21.57 14.93
C THR A 8 -32.95 20.96 13.60
N SER A 9 -31.69 21.17 13.24
CA SER A 9 -31.05 20.53 12.09
C SER A 9 -30.94 19.03 12.38
N SER A 10 -31.98 18.29 11.98
CA SER A 10 -31.97 16.84 11.87
C SER A 10 -31.04 16.46 10.71
N ALA A 11 -29.73 16.41 10.99
CA ALA A 11 -28.78 15.77 10.10
C ALA A 11 -29.23 14.31 9.86
N PRO A 12 -29.27 13.83 8.60
CA PRO A 12 -29.69 12.47 8.31
C PRO A 12 -28.76 11.47 9.02
N PRO A 13 -29.28 10.37 9.59
CA PRO A 13 -28.45 9.35 10.20
C PRO A 13 -27.52 8.77 9.14
N LEU A 14 -26.22 8.98 9.32
CA LEU A 14 -25.15 8.43 8.49
C LEU A 14 -25.40 6.92 8.27
N PRO A 15 -25.32 6.40 7.03
CA PRO A 15 -25.65 5.00 6.76
C PRO A 15 -24.72 4.07 7.55
N ALA A 16 -25.33 3.05 8.17
CA ALA A 16 -24.68 2.10 9.05
C ALA A 16 -23.39 1.51 8.46
N ARG A 17 -22.31 1.63 9.26
CA ARG A 17 -21.13 0.75 9.33
C ARG A 17 -20.43 0.46 8.00
N ASN A 18 -19.60 1.41 7.56
CA ASN A 18 -18.53 1.16 6.56
C ASN A 18 -17.43 0.20 7.06
N LEU A 19 -17.71 -0.72 7.97
CA LEU A 19 -16.74 -1.62 8.58
C LEU A 19 -16.88 -3.03 7.98
N CYS A 20 -15.76 -3.71 7.80
CA CYS A 20 -15.73 -5.11 7.40
C CYS A 20 -16.00 -5.98 8.64
N ASN A 21 -17.09 -6.74 8.65
CA ASN A 21 -17.37 -7.68 9.73
C ASN A 21 -16.84 -9.08 9.38
N GLU A 22 -16.79 -9.94 10.38
CA GLU A 22 -16.47 -11.35 10.17
C GLU A 22 -17.54 -12.03 9.31
N GLY A 23 -17.12 -12.78 8.30
CA GLY A 23 -17.98 -13.47 7.36
C GLY A 23 -18.35 -12.66 6.12
N ASP A 24 -18.05 -11.35 6.10
CA ASP A 24 -18.29 -10.48 4.94
C ASP A 24 -17.31 -10.76 3.80
N TRP A 25 -17.77 -10.49 2.57
CA TRP A 25 -16.89 -10.45 1.41
C TRP A 25 -16.15 -9.12 1.39
N ALA A 26 -14.82 -9.16 1.27
CA ALA A 26 -14.02 -7.96 1.09
C ALA A 26 -13.14 -8.08 -0.14
N LEU A 27 -12.99 -6.98 -0.86
CA LEU A 27 -12.03 -6.88 -1.94
C LEU A 27 -10.69 -6.43 -1.36
N MET A 28 -9.66 -7.23 -1.60
CA MET A 28 -8.30 -6.96 -1.22
C MET A 28 -7.55 -6.42 -2.44
N LEU A 29 -7.01 -5.21 -2.34
CA LEU A 29 -6.16 -4.59 -3.34
C LEU A 29 -4.72 -4.55 -2.82
N PRO A 30 -3.93 -5.62 -3.02
CA PRO A 30 -2.50 -5.59 -2.74
C PRO A 30 -1.79 -4.63 -3.70
N SER A 31 -0.62 -4.12 -3.27
CA SER A 31 0.25 -3.28 -4.09
C SER A 31 0.69 -3.93 -5.40
N ASP A 32 0.65 -5.26 -5.48
CA ASP A 32 0.96 -6.04 -6.69
C ASP A 32 -0.01 -5.74 -7.85
N GLY A 33 -1.22 -5.27 -7.54
CA GLY A 33 -2.23 -4.86 -8.52
C GLY A 33 -3.28 -5.93 -8.83
N GLU A 34 -3.04 -7.18 -8.42
CA GLU A 34 -4.02 -8.27 -8.55
C GLU A 34 -5.09 -8.15 -7.46
N ARG A 35 -6.30 -7.74 -7.84
CA ARG A 35 -7.43 -7.61 -6.92
C ARG A 35 -7.97 -8.99 -6.56
N ARG A 36 -8.03 -9.30 -5.27
CA ARG A 36 -8.52 -10.58 -4.76
C ARG A 36 -9.78 -10.39 -3.94
N LEU A 37 -10.85 -11.08 -4.30
CA LEU A 37 -12.06 -11.13 -3.51
C LEU A 37 -11.96 -12.30 -2.54
N MET A 38 -12.01 -12.03 -1.24
CA MET A 38 -11.94 -13.08 -0.21
C MET A 38 -12.97 -12.82 0.88
N ARG A 39 -13.43 -13.91 1.49
CA ARG A 39 -14.30 -13.86 2.66
C ARG A 39 -13.43 -13.66 3.90
N VAL A 40 -13.71 -12.59 4.65
CA VAL A 40 -12.90 -12.24 5.83
C VAL A 40 -13.36 -13.09 7.01
N ARG A 41 -12.43 -13.81 7.63
CA ARG A 41 -12.68 -14.66 8.81
C ARG A 41 -11.52 -14.55 9.77
N ARG A 42 -11.80 -14.56 11.07
CA ARG A 42 -10.74 -14.57 12.09
C ARG A 42 -9.99 -15.90 12.04
N GLY A 43 -8.69 -15.87 12.34
CA GLY A 43 -7.78 -17.01 12.25
C GLY A 43 -7.46 -17.47 10.83
N THR A 44 -8.06 -16.84 9.80
CA THR A 44 -7.76 -17.17 8.40
C THR A 44 -6.51 -16.43 7.95
N LYS A 45 -5.58 -17.18 7.34
CA LYS A 45 -4.38 -16.63 6.72
C LYS A 45 -4.64 -16.41 5.24
N PHE A 46 -4.16 -15.30 4.69
CA PHE A 46 -4.11 -15.10 3.25
C PHE A 46 -2.68 -15.02 2.76
N SER A 47 -2.45 -15.51 1.54
CA SER A 47 -1.16 -15.39 0.87
C SER A 47 -1.09 -14.04 0.17
N SER A 48 -0.13 -13.22 0.58
CA SER A 48 0.28 -12.02 -0.16
C SER A 48 1.67 -12.26 -0.72
N GLY A 49 1.73 -12.68 -1.98
CA GLY A 49 2.96 -13.14 -2.62
C GLY A 49 3.58 -14.35 -1.89
N ARG A 50 4.79 -14.16 -1.35
CA ARG A 50 5.56 -15.20 -0.63
C ARG A 50 5.27 -15.24 0.87
N GLN A 51 4.47 -14.31 1.41
CA GLN A 51 4.21 -14.21 2.84
C GLN A 51 2.75 -14.58 3.16
N GLN A 52 2.54 -15.32 4.25
CA GLN A 52 1.22 -15.57 4.81
C GLN A 52 0.94 -14.58 5.93
N VAL A 53 -0.23 -13.95 5.90
CA VAL A 53 -0.61 -12.90 6.85
C VAL A 53 -2.00 -13.21 7.40
N LEU A 54 -2.22 -12.98 8.69
CA LEU A 54 -3.52 -13.15 9.34
C LEU A 54 -4.48 -12.03 8.93
N MET A 55 -5.74 -12.39 8.70
CA MET A 55 -6.81 -11.46 8.36
C MET A 55 -7.45 -10.77 9.58
N ASP A 56 -7.07 -11.14 10.81
CA ASP A 56 -7.69 -10.61 12.05
C ASP A 56 -7.77 -9.08 12.10
N PRO A 57 -6.73 -8.33 11.69
CA PRO A 57 -6.74 -6.86 11.72
C PRO A 57 -7.68 -6.22 10.68
N LEU A 58 -8.17 -7.01 9.71
CA LEU A 58 -9.16 -6.56 8.72
C LEU A 58 -10.58 -6.58 9.30
N VAL A 59 -10.84 -7.46 10.27
CA VAL A 59 -12.15 -7.56 10.92
C VAL A 59 -12.34 -6.35 11.85
N GLY A 60 -13.38 -5.56 11.59
CA GLY A 60 -13.64 -4.31 12.27
C GLY A 60 -12.93 -3.10 11.65
N ALA A 61 -12.22 -3.27 10.54
CA ALA A 61 -11.62 -2.15 9.84
C ALA A 61 -12.60 -1.50 8.86
N PRO A 62 -12.50 -0.17 8.66
CA PRO A 62 -13.31 0.48 7.66
C PRO A 62 -12.89 0.08 6.24
N PHE A 63 -13.85 -0.12 5.35
CA PHE A 63 -13.57 -0.24 3.93
C PHE A 63 -12.97 1.08 3.42
N GLY A 64 -11.88 0.97 2.66
CA GLY A 64 -10.99 2.07 2.27
C GLY A 64 -9.69 2.10 3.08
N ALA A 65 -9.60 1.36 4.19
CA ALA A 65 -8.39 1.33 5.01
C ALA A 65 -7.20 0.69 4.30
N ASN A 66 -6.02 1.26 4.57
CA ASN A 66 -4.74 0.76 4.11
C ASN A 66 -4.06 -0.03 5.23
N PHE A 67 -3.38 -1.09 4.81
CA PHE A 67 -2.68 -2.00 5.68
C PHE A 67 -1.30 -2.25 5.13
N ARG A 68 -0.30 -2.20 6.01
CA ARG A 68 1.05 -2.59 5.71
C ARG A 68 1.24 -4.07 6.06
N ILE A 69 1.89 -4.79 5.17
CA ILE A 69 2.27 -6.17 5.38
C ILE A 69 3.68 -6.20 5.94
N GLU A 70 3.82 -6.55 7.21
CA GLU A 70 5.11 -6.72 7.89
C GLU A 70 5.33 -8.18 8.29
N ALA A 71 6.54 -8.54 8.70
CA ALA A 71 6.85 -9.91 9.13
C ALA A 71 6.05 -10.33 10.38
N SER A 72 5.70 -9.36 11.22
CA SER A 72 4.87 -9.53 12.43
C SER A 72 3.37 -9.68 12.15
N GLY A 73 2.91 -9.33 10.94
CA GLY A 73 1.51 -9.42 10.55
C GLY A 73 1.02 -8.21 9.75
N LEU A 74 -0.27 -7.94 9.86
CA LEU A 74 -0.91 -6.84 9.16
C LEU A 74 -1.05 -5.64 10.11
N VAL A 75 -0.41 -4.52 9.76
CA VAL A 75 -0.47 -3.27 10.54
C VAL A 75 -1.33 -2.27 9.80
N ARG A 76 -2.35 -1.71 10.46
CA ARG A 76 -3.17 -0.65 9.85
C ARG A 76 -2.36 0.63 9.73
N ASP A 77 -2.25 1.18 8.52
CA ASP A 77 -1.63 2.50 8.31
C ASP A 77 -2.78 3.50 8.09
N PRO A 78 -2.83 4.63 8.83
CA PRO A 78 -3.84 5.65 8.61
C PRO A 78 -3.63 6.43 7.32
N ARG A 79 -2.42 6.35 6.72
CA ARG A 79 -2.06 7.07 5.50
C ARG A 79 -2.59 6.36 4.26
N THR A 80 -3.07 7.15 3.32
CA THR A 80 -3.45 6.72 1.98
C THR A 80 -2.19 6.29 1.20
N VAL A 81 -2.34 5.40 0.21
CA VAL A 81 -1.23 5.02 -0.68
C VAL A 81 -0.53 6.24 -1.27
N GLU A 82 -1.30 7.27 -1.66
CA GLU A 82 -0.76 8.51 -2.21
C GLU A 82 0.07 9.31 -1.19
N GLU A 83 -0.35 9.36 0.08
CA GLU A 83 0.40 10.03 1.15
C GLU A 83 1.68 9.26 1.50
N ILE A 84 1.61 7.93 1.53
CA ILE A 84 2.78 7.08 1.72
C ILE A 84 3.79 7.35 0.60
N MET A 85 3.31 7.37 -0.65
CA MET A 85 4.13 7.67 -1.83
C MET A 85 4.67 9.10 -1.82
N GLY A 86 3.86 10.07 -1.39
CA GLY A 86 4.25 11.47 -1.23
C GLY A 86 5.37 11.66 -0.19
N SER A 87 5.39 10.88 0.88
CA SER A 87 6.49 10.92 1.87
C SER A 87 7.83 10.40 1.33
N LEU A 88 7.83 9.65 0.22
CA LEU A 88 9.07 9.30 -0.49
C LEU A 88 9.54 10.43 -1.42
N ASN A 89 8.65 11.35 -1.79
CA ASN A 89 8.95 12.43 -2.73
C ASN A 89 10.05 13.37 -2.20
N ASP A 90 10.21 13.47 -0.88
CA ASP A 90 11.34 14.18 -0.23
C ASP A 90 12.72 13.63 -0.63
N ALA A 91 12.80 12.38 -1.10
CA ALA A 91 14.05 11.80 -1.58
C ALA A 91 14.40 12.26 -3.00
N ILE A 92 13.51 12.97 -3.70
CA ILE A 92 13.76 13.48 -5.04
C ILE A 92 14.70 14.68 -4.94
N CYS A 93 15.89 14.53 -5.50
CA CYS A 93 16.94 15.56 -5.51
C CYS A 93 17.24 16.00 -6.95
N ALA A 94 16.19 16.21 -7.75
CA ALA A 94 16.32 16.52 -9.16
C ALA A 94 17.00 17.88 -9.37
N GLN A 95 18.13 17.87 -10.08
CA GLN A 95 18.76 19.09 -10.58
C GLN A 95 18.07 19.55 -11.87
N PRO A 96 17.98 20.87 -12.14
CA PRO A 96 17.27 21.41 -13.30
C PRO A 96 17.88 21.01 -14.65
N ASP A 97 19.13 20.58 -14.67
CA ASP A 97 19.91 20.11 -15.82
C ASP A 97 20.02 18.57 -15.90
N ALA A 98 19.33 17.84 -15.03
CA ALA A 98 19.40 16.38 -15.00
C ALA A 98 18.92 15.76 -16.32
N SER A 99 19.81 15.04 -17.01
CA SER A 99 19.52 14.36 -18.27
C SER A 99 19.91 12.89 -18.20
N ASN A 100 19.06 12.04 -18.80
CA ASN A 100 19.32 10.60 -18.87
C ASN A 100 20.36 10.23 -19.97
N ALA A 101 20.89 11.21 -20.71
CA ALA A 101 21.75 11.00 -21.87
C ALA A 101 23.13 10.38 -21.53
N ALA A 102 23.62 10.58 -20.31
CA ALA A 102 24.92 10.05 -19.83
C ALA A 102 24.79 8.79 -18.96
N LEU A 103 23.59 8.20 -18.87
CA LEU A 103 23.37 6.99 -18.06
C LEU A 103 23.91 5.76 -18.80
N VAL A 104 25.02 5.21 -18.32
CA VAL A 104 25.53 3.90 -18.73
C VAL A 104 24.96 2.82 -17.80
N ASP A 105 24.41 1.76 -18.40
CA ASP A 105 23.77 0.66 -17.66
C ASP A 105 24.79 -0.43 -17.30
N ASP A 106 25.69 -0.14 -16.37
CA ASP A 106 26.78 -1.06 -15.98
C ASP A 106 26.34 -2.13 -14.95
N CYS A 107 25.04 -2.31 -14.69
CA CYS A 107 24.48 -3.21 -13.66
C CYS A 107 25.00 -3.00 -12.21
N THR A 108 25.96 -2.09 -11.99
CA THR A 108 26.62 -1.76 -10.71
C THR A 108 25.96 -0.59 -9.98
N ALA A 109 24.93 0.02 -10.58
CA ALA A 109 24.26 1.22 -10.08
C ALA A 109 23.53 1.07 -8.72
N GLN A 110 23.43 -0.14 -8.17
CA GLN A 110 22.88 -0.40 -6.85
C GLN A 110 23.95 -1.04 -5.96
N THR A 111 24.59 -0.24 -5.12
CA THR A 111 25.68 -0.70 -4.23
C THR A 111 25.18 -1.56 -3.06
N MET A 112 23.89 -1.46 -2.71
CA MET A 112 23.28 -2.29 -1.65
C MET A 112 22.95 -3.70 -2.12
N SER A 113 23.45 -4.68 -1.38
CA SER A 113 23.17 -6.09 -1.60
C SER A 113 21.74 -6.47 -1.20
N GLU A 114 21.20 -7.54 -1.79
CA GLU A 114 19.90 -8.08 -1.39
C GLU A 114 19.89 -8.54 0.08
N ALA A 115 21.04 -8.95 0.61
CA ALA A 115 21.22 -9.33 2.01
C ALA A 115 21.04 -8.13 2.95
N ASP A 116 21.56 -6.95 2.61
CA ASP A 116 21.38 -5.74 3.40
C ASP A 116 19.93 -5.27 3.42
N ILE A 117 19.25 -5.36 2.27
CA ILE A 117 17.81 -5.05 2.17
C ILE A 117 17.00 -6.01 3.04
N ARG A 118 17.35 -7.31 3.03
CA ARG A 118 16.69 -8.31 3.88
C ARG A 118 16.95 -8.03 5.37
N ARG A 119 18.16 -7.63 5.73
CA ARG A 119 18.53 -7.25 7.11
C ARG A 119 17.76 -6.02 7.58
N LEU A 120 17.60 -4.99 6.75
CA LEU A 120 16.79 -3.81 7.07
C LEU A 120 15.33 -4.17 7.32
N LYS A 121 14.75 -5.04 6.48
CA LYS A 121 13.39 -5.55 6.67
C LYS A 121 13.25 -6.39 7.95
N GLN A 122 14.23 -7.23 8.26
CA GLN A 122 14.24 -8.05 9.48
C GLN A 122 14.38 -7.21 10.76
N LYS A 123 15.10 -6.09 10.68
CA LYS A 123 15.22 -5.12 11.79
C LYS A 123 13.92 -4.35 12.07
N GLY A 124 12.85 -4.58 11.29
CA GLY A 124 11.59 -3.82 11.44
C GLY A 124 11.71 -2.36 10.99
N THR A 125 12.69 -2.06 10.12
CA THR A 125 12.83 -0.71 9.57
C THR A 125 11.63 -0.41 8.70
N ASP A 126 10.98 0.74 8.93
CA ASP A 126 9.84 1.20 8.13
C ASP A 126 10.17 1.08 6.64
N GLY A 127 9.24 0.53 5.85
CA GLY A 127 9.47 0.32 4.42
C GLY A 127 9.88 1.61 3.69
N ALA A 128 9.50 2.79 4.21
CA ALA A 128 9.89 4.11 3.69
C ALA A 128 11.37 4.38 3.89
N ALA A 129 11.87 4.09 5.08
CA ALA A 129 13.29 4.18 5.35
C ALA A 129 14.09 3.18 4.50
N VAL A 130 13.57 1.98 4.25
CA VAL A 130 14.23 1.01 3.35
C VAL A 130 14.32 1.55 1.92
N VAL A 131 13.25 2.13 1.38
CA VAL A 131 13.28 2.68 0.01
C VAL A 131 14.19 3.91 -0.07
N LYS A 132 14.16 4.80 0.94
CA LYS A 132 15.07 5.95 1.03
C LYS A 132 16.54 5.51 1.10
N ALA A 133 16.85 4.49 1.88
CA ALA A 133 18.20 3.92 1.95
C ALA A 133 18.65 3.33 0.60
N ILE A 134 17.77 2.61 -0.10
CA ILE A 134 18.07 2.08 -1.45
C ILE A 134 18.30 3.22 -2.45
N ALA A 135 17.50 4.29 -2.38
CA ALA A 135 17.66 5.46 -3.24
C ALA A 135 18.99 6.19 -2.96
N ALA A 136 19.33 6.40 -1.69
CA ALA A 136 20.59 7.01 -1.27
C ALA A 136 21.83 6.16 -1.66
N ALA A 137 21.70 4.83 -1.67
CA ALA A 137 22.77 3.93 -2.08
C ALA A 137 22.90 3.76 -3.60
N SER A 138 22.03 4.39 -4.40
CA SER A 138 22.11 4.32 -5.85
C SER A 138 22.83 5.54 -6.40
N ALA A 139 24.09 5.35 -6.82
CA ALA A 139 24.94 6.44 -7.31
C ALA A 139 24.36 7.19 -8.52
N THR A 140 23.54 6.52 -9.34
CA THR A 140 22.91 7.12 -10.53
C THR A 140 21.52 7.68 -10.26
N PHE A 141 21.02 7.63 -9.02
CA PHE A 141 19.68 8.11 -8.69
C PHE A 141 19.60 9.64 -8.73
N ALA A 142 20.61 10.34 -8.22
CA ALA A 142 20.65 11.80 -8.21
C ALA A 142 20.76 12.42 -9.62
N SER A 143 21.46 11.74 -10.54
CA SER A 143 21.65 12.21 -11.93
C SER A 143 20.42 12.03 -12.83
N LYS A 144 19.38 11.35 -12.35
CA LYS A 144 18.14 11.11 -13.11
C LYS A 144 17.19 12.30 -13.05
N THR A 145 16.34 12.44 -14.06
CA THR A 145 15.25 13.43 -14.05
C THR A 145 14.26 13.21 -12.91
N ALA A 146 13.57 14.26 -12.47
CA ALA A 146 12.55 14.20 -11.40
C ALA A 146 11.50 13.09 -11.64
N PHE A 147 10.99 12.99 -12.87
CA PHE A 147 10.04 11.93 -13.25
C PHE A 147 10.63 10.53 -13.17
N SER A 148 11.91 10.38 -13.51
CA SER A 148 12.61 9.09 -13.42
C SER A 148 12.89 8.69 -11.97
N GLN A 149 13.21 9.67 -11.11
CA GLN A 149 13.39 9.48 -9.67
C GLN A 149 12.07 9.06 -9.01
N ASP A 150 10.98 9.80 -9.25
CA ASP A 150 9.64 9.43 -8.76
C ASP A 150 9.27 8.01 -9.22
N LYS A 151 9.35 7.73 -10.53
CA LYS A 151 9.05 6.39 -11.08
C LYS A 151 9.88 5.29 -10.41
N TYR A 152 11.16 5.54 -10.14
CA TYR A 152 12.03 4.59 -9.45
C TYR A 152 11.58 4.36 -8.00
N LEU A 153 11.26 5.44 -7.27
CA LEU A 153 10.72 5.36 -5.91
C LEU A 153 9.39 4.60 -5.88
N ARG A 154 8.46 4.85 -6.81
CA ARG A 154 7.19 4.11 -6.92
C ARG A 154 7.42 2.61 -7.13
N LYS A 155 8.37 2.26 -8.00
CA LYS A 155 8.74 0.86 -8.27
C LYS A 155 9.32 0.18 -7.03
N LYS A 156 10.19 0.88 -6.29
CA LYS A 156 10.80 0.36 -5.05
C LYS A 156 9.78 0.31 -3.90
N ALA A 157 8.92 1.31 -3.75
CA ALA A 157 7.82 1.30 -2.78
C ALA A 157 6.92 0.09 -2.99
N LYS A 158 6.48 -0.18 -4.23
CA LYS A 158 5.67 -1.37 -4.53
C LYS A 158 6.36 -2.70 -4.14
N LYS A 159 7.69 -2.81 -4.29
CA LYS A 159 8.47 -4.03 -3.99
C LYS A 159 8.87 -4.17 -2.52
N HIS A 160 9.19 -3.06 -1.85
CA HIS A 160 9.76 -3.05 -0.50
C HIS A 160 8.75 -2.66 0.57
N MET A 161 7.62 -2.06 0.20
CA MET A 161 6.44 -1.80 1.03
C MET A 161 5.21 -2.50 0.45
N PRO A 162 5.03 -3.80 0.71
CA PRO A 162 3.77 -4.44 0.39
C PRO A 162 2.66 -3.82 1.25
N PHE A 163 1.73 -3.13 0.60
CA PHE A 163 0.51 -2.62 1.21
C PHE A 163 -0.71 -3.35 0.66
N LEU A 164 -1.77 -3.36 1.45
CA LEU A 164 -3.07 -3.95 1.15
C LEU A 164 -4.13 -2.90 1.43
N THR A 165 -4.97 -2.59 0.45
CA THR A 165 -6.14 -1.74 0.65
C THR A 165 -7.39 -2.59 0.71
N LEU A 166 -8.19 -2.41 1.75
CA LEU A 166 -9.48 -3.07 1.88
C LEU A 166 -10.53 -2.25 1.13
N ALA A 167 -11.31 -2.86 0.25
CA ALA A 167 -12.39 -2.18 -0.46
C ALA A 167 -13.70 -2.97 -0.41
N LYS A 168 -14.81 -2.26 -0.59
CA LYS A 168 -16.12 -2.87 -0.65
C LYS A 168 -16.27 -3.75 -1.89
N PRO A 169 -16.93 -4.91 -1.78
CA PRO A 169 -17.24 -5.76 -2.93
C PRO A 169 -18.33 -5.10 -3.77
N THR A 170 -17.96 -4.34 -4.79
CA THR A 170 -18.92 -3.83 -5.80
C THR A 170 -19.05 -4.82 -6.96
N PRO A 171 -20.18 -4.86 -7.69
CA PRO A 171 -20.34 -5.74 -8.85
C PRO A 171 -19.22 -5.56 -9.88
N ARG A 172 -18.83 -4.30 -10.14
CA ARG A 172 -17.69 -3.95 -11.01
C ARG A 172 -16.37 -4.47 -10.48
N ALA A 173 -16.14 -4.34 -9.17
CA ALA A 173 -14.93 -4.87 -8.53
C ALA A 173 -14.84 -6.39 -8.64
N ARG A 174 -15.96 -7.10 -8.43
CA ARG A 174 -16.04 -8.56 -8.56
C ARG A 174 -15.68 -9.04 -9.97
N ALA A 175 -16.19 -8.36 -11.00
CA ALA A 175 -15.88 -8.69 -12.40
C ALA A 175 -14.38 -8.51 -12.73
N SER A 176 -13.72 -7.54 -12.10
CA SER A 176 -12.28 -7.28 -12.27
C SER A 176 -11.36 -8.08 -11.35
N SER A 177 -11.93 -8.86 -10.42
CA SER A 177 -11.14 -9.63 -9.45
C SER A 177 -10.82 -11.01 -10.01
N SER A 178 -9.56 -11.42 -9.91
CA SER A 178 -9.15 -12.78 -10.27
C SER A 178 -9.76 -13.73 -9.23
N SER A 179 -10.93 -14.26 -9.54
CA SER A 179 -11.56 -15.34 -8.79
C SER A 179 -10.75 -16.62 -9.01
N ARG A 180 -9.62 -16.75 -8.31
CA ARG A 180 -9.03 -18.08 -8.10
C ARG A 180 -9.89 -18.76 -7.04
N ALA A 181 -11.01 -19.32 -7.49
CA ALA A 181 -11.83 -20.16 -6.66
C ALA A 181 -10.94 -21.27 -6.10
N PRO A 182 -10.87 -21.50 -4.78
CA PRO A 182 -10.31 -22.75 -4.29
C PRO A 182 -11.21 -23.86 -4.85
N LEU A 183 -10.64 -24.71 -5.71
CA LEU A 183 -11.23 -26.01 -6.02
C LEU A 183 -11.47 -26.70 -4.68
N ALA A 184 -12.74 -26.77 -4.29
CA ALA A 184 -13.15 -27.46 -3.10
C ALA A 184 -13.33 -28.94 -3.46
N SER A 185 -12.54 -29.77 -2.77
CA SER A 185 -12.58 -31.24 -2.65
C SER A 185 -12.24 -32.05 -3.90
#